data_AF-A0A7C5WFR9-F1
#
_entry.id   AF-A0A7C5WFR9-F1
#
_cell.length_a   1.000
_cell.length_b   1.000
_cell.length_c   1.000
_cell.angle_alpha   90.00
_cell.angle_beta   90.00
_cell.angle_gamma   90.00
#
_symmetry.space_group_name_H-M   'P 1'
#
loop_
_entity.id
_entity.type
_entity.pdbx_description
1 polymer ?
#
loop_
_entity_poly.entity_id
_entity_poly.type
_entity_poly.pdbx_seq_one_letter_code
_entity_poly.pdbx_strand_id
1 'polypeptide(L)' 'MKTSKLRDMTTDELHREAGELRRALFNLRLKKATGQLEKPHKLRETRQDLARVLTLLGERQGDERENS' A
#
# COMPACT_ATOMS: atom_id res chain seq x y z
N MET A 1 -1.99 -5.31 -6.79
CA MET A 1 -1.33 -6.39 -6.00
C MET A 1 -2.33 -7.50 -5.62
N LYS A 2 -1.91 -8.78 -5.46
CA LYS A 2 -2.78 -9.86 -4.95
C LYS A 2 -2.69 -9.94 -3.42
N THR A 3 -3.83 -10.06 -2.76
CA THR A 3 -3.94 -10.07 -1.29
C THR A 3 -3.22 -11.26 -0.64
N SER A 4 -3.10 -12.39 -1.34
CA SER A 4 -2.38 -13.57 -0.85
C SER A 4 -0.90 -13.27 -0.58
N LYS A 5 -0.22 -12.65 -1.56
CA LYS A 5 1.20 -12.26 -1.41
C LYS A 5 1.44 -11.33 -0.23
N LEU A 6 0.48 -10.44 0.06
CA LEU A 6 0.58 -9.53 1.20
C LEU A 6 0.42 -10.25 2.54
N ARG A 7 -0.39 -11.32 2.59
CA ARG A 7 -0.54 -12.13 3.81
C ARG A 7 0.72 -12.95 4.12
N ASP A 8 1.48 -13.33 3.10
CA ASP A 8 2.73 -14.10 3.24
C ASP A 8 3.92 -13.22 3.72
N MET A 9 3.83 -11.90 3.57
CA MET A 9 4.88 -10.95 4.00
C MET A 9 4.86 -10.75 5.51
N THR A 10 5.99 -10.46 6.13
CA THR A 10 6.08 -10.11 7.57
C THR A 10 5.54 -8.69 7.84
N THR A 11 5.27 -8.36 9.10
CA THR A 11 4.73 -7.05 9.49
C THR A 11 5.69 -5.91 9.12
N ASP A 12 7.00 -6.14 9.23
CA ASP A 12 8.03 -5.18 8.82
C ASP A 12 8.08 -4.99 7.30
N GLU A 13 7.95 -6.07 6.54
CA GLU A 13 7.88 -6.01 5.08
C GLU A 13 6.62 -5.28 4.60
N LEU A 14 5.49 -5.47 5.28
CA LEU A 14 4.26 -4.71 5.01
C LEU A 14 4.45 -3.21 5.29
N HIS A 15 5.13 -2.84 6.37
CA HIS A 15 5.47 -1.44 6.63
C HIS A 15 6.38 -0.85 5.55
N ARG A 16 7.39 -1.61 5.11
CA ARG A 16 8.29 -1.20 4.04
C ARG A 16 7.53 -1.00 2.72
N GLU A 17 6.67 -1.94 2.36
CA GLU A 17 5.84 -1.88 1.15
C GLU A 17 4.88 -0.68 1.20
N ALA A 18 4.25 -0.40 2.35
CA ALA A 18 3.41 0.79 2.53
C ALA A 18 4.20 2.09 2.27
N GLY A 19 5.47 2.13 2.69
CA GLY A 19 6.38 3.24 2.41
C GLY A 19 6.67 3.42 0.93
N GLU A 20 6.97 2.32 0.22
CA GLU A 20 7.19 2.34 -1.23
C GLU A 20 5.93 2.78 -1.99
N LEU A 21 4.76 2.24 -1.65
CA LEU A 21 3.49 2.59 -2.27
C LEU A 21 3.14 4.07 -2.05
N ARG A 22 3.46 4.65 -0.88
CA ARG A 22 3.32 6.09 -0.63
C ARG A 22 4.22 6.92 -1.53
N ARG A 23 5.50 6.54 -1.68
CA ARG A 23 6.44 7.22 -2.60
C ARG A 23 5.95 7.14 -4.05
N ALA A 24 5.52 5.96 -4.47
CA ALA A 24 4.97 5.74 -5.81
C ALA A 24 3.73 6.62 -6.05
N LEU A 25 2.82 6.70 -5.07
CA LEU A 25 1.63 7.55 -5.15
C LEU A 25 1.98 9.03 -5.23
N PHE A 26 2.99 9.49 -4.48
CA PHE A 26 3.49 10.86 -4.55
C PHE A 26 4.06 11.18 -5.95
N ASN A 27 4.90 10.29 -6.49
CA ASN A 27 5.44 10.43 -7.84
C ASN A 27 4.33 10.44 -8.91
N LEU A 28 3.30 9.60 -8.76
CA LEU A 28 2.14 9.60 -9.66
C LEU A 28 1.31 10.89 -9.54
N ARG A 29 1.18 11.47 -8.34
CA ARG A 29 0.52 12.76 -8.13
C ARG A 29 1.32 13.90 -8.74
N LEU A 30 2.64 13.89 -8.61
CA LEU A 30 3.52 14.85 -9.27
C LEU A 30 3.39 14.75 -10.80
N LYS A 31 3.47 13.54 -11.36
CA LYS A 31 3.25 13.30 -12.80
C LYS A 31 1.88 13.80 -13.27
N LYS A 32 0.84 13.59 -12.46
CA LYS A 32 -0.50 14.15 -12.70
C LYS A 32 -0.49 15.68 -12.72
N ALA A 33 0.17 16.32 -11.76
CA ALA A 33 0.26 17.78 -11.70
C ALA A 33 1.05 18.35 -12.88
N THR A 34 2.09 17.67 -13.36
CA THR A 34 2.86 18.04 -14.55
C THR A 34 2.16 17.75 -15.88
N GLY A 35 0.98 17.13 -15.87
CA GLY A 35 0.25 16.75 -17.09
C GLY A 35 0.82 15.53 -17.84
N GLN A 36 1.91 14.94 -17.38
CA GLN A 36 2.58 13.77 -17.99
C GLN A 36 2.05 12.43 -17.47
N LEU A 37 0.82 12.39 -16.95
CA LEU A 37 0.26 11.15 -16.42
C LEU A 37 -0.28 10.26 -17.54
N GLU A 38 0.58 9.39 -18.06
CA GLU A 38 0.22 8.43 -19.10
C GLU A 38 -0.84 7.40 -18.65
N LYS A 39 -0.87 7.06 -17.35
CA LYS A 39 -1.69 5.96 -16.82
C LYS A 39 -2.50 6.36 -15.58
N PRO A 40 -3.68 6.99 -15.76
CA PRO A 40 -4.54 7.42 -14.65
C PRO A 40 -5.00 6.27 -13.74
N HIS A 41 -5.20 5.08 -14.32
CA HIS A 41 -5.61 3.88 -13.58
C HIS A 41 -4.60 3.47 -12.49
N LYS A 42 -3.30 3.68 -12.71
CA LYS A 42 -2.24 3.35 -11.74
C LYS A 42 -2.39 4.12 -10.44
N LEU A 43 -2.93 5.35 -10.47
CA LEU A 43 -3.15 6.13 -9.27
C LEU A 43 -4.27 5.54 -8.40
N ARG A 44 -5.31 4.96 -9.03
CA ARG A 44 -6.35 4.22 -8.31
C ARG A 44 -5.82 2.90 -7.77
N GLU A 45 -5.09 2.15 -8.59
CA GLU A 45 -4.49 0.86 -8.23
C GLU A 45 -3.51 0.98 -7.06
N THR A 46 -2.55 1.90 -7.13
CA THR A 46 -1.55 2.12 -6.05
C THR A 46 -2.22 2.51 -4.73
N ARG A 47 -3.30 3.29 -4.78
CA ARG A 47 -4.09 3.65 -3.60
C ARG A 47 -4.85 2.47 -3.02
N GLN A 48 -5.42 1.61 -3.87
CA GLN A 48 -6.08 0.38 -3.42
C GLN A 48 -5.09 -0.60 -2.82
N ASP A 49 -3.90 -0.72 -3.41
CA ASP A 49 -2.84 -1.58 -2.88
C ASP A 49 -2.34 -1.06 -1.52
N LEU A 50 -2.15 0.25 -1.36
CA LEU A 50 -1.81 0.85 -0.06
C LEU A 50 -2.90 0.59 0.99
N ALA A 51 -4.18 0.72 0.62
CA ALA A 51 -5.29 0.45 1.53
C ALA A 51 -5.28 -1.01 2.01
N ARG A 52 -5.05 -1.98 1.11
CA ARG A 52 -4.95 -3.41 1.47
C ARG A 52 -3.81 -3.68 2.45
N VAL A 53 -2.65 -3.08 2.23
CA VAL A 53 -1.49 -3.21 3.13
C VAL A 53 -1.82 -2.66 4.52
N LEU A 54 -2.42 -1.48 4.59
CA LEU A 54 -2.82 -0.86 5.86
C LEU A 54 -3.89 -1.68 6.59
N THR A 55 -4.86 -2.25 5.87
CA THR A 55 -5.85 -3.16 6.45
C THR A 55 -5.19 -4.39 7.05
N LEU A 56 -4.27 -5.04 6.35
CA LEU A 56 -3.55 -6.22 6.86
C LEU A 56 -2.67 -5.88 8.07
N LEU A 57 -2.02 -4.73 8.08
CA LEU A 57 -1.28 -4.23 9.25
C LEU A 57 -2.22 -4.03 10.45
N GLY A 58 -3.42 -3.49 10.21
CA GLY A 58 -4.44 -3.33 11.24
C GLY A 58 -5.01 -4.66 11.76
N GLU A 59 -5.27 -5.63 10.87
CA GLU A 59 -5.68 -7.00 11.23
C GLU A 59 -4.63 -7.62 12.16
N ARG A 60 -3.34 -7.56 11.81
CA ARG A 60 -2.26 -8.11 12.63
C ARG A 60 -2.08 -7.41 13.96
N GLN A 61 -2.20 -6.08 13.99
CA GLN A 61 -2.08 -5.32 15.22
C GLN A 61 -3.28 -5.52 16.15
N GLY A 62 -4.45 -5.85 15.61
CA GLY A 62 -5.62 -6.29 16.38
C GLY A 62 -5.38 -7.65 17.02
N ASP A 63 -4.92 -8.62 16.25
CA ASP A 63 -4.57 -9.97 16.74
C ASP A 63 -3.48 -9.92 17.82
N GLU A 64 -2.45 -9.08 17.67
CA GLU A 64 -1.40 -8.90 18.68
C GLU A 64 -1.91 -8.28 19.99
N ARG A 65 -2.97 -7.46 19.95
CA ARG A 65 -3.57 -6.84 21.15
C ARG A 65 -4.53 -7.77 21.88
N GLU A 66 -5.15 -8.71 21.18
CA GLU A 66 -6.09 -9.66 21.77
C GLU A 66 -5.37 -10.85 22.45
N ASN A 67 -4.08 -11.04 22.16
CA ASN A 67 -3.27 -12.16 22.64
C ASN A 67 -2.26 -11.76 23.74
N SER A 68 -2.42 -10.59 24.38
CA SER A 68 -1.49 -10.03 25.36
C SER A 68 -2.13 -9.78 26.73
#